data_AF-A0A975Y0V8-F1
#
_entry.id   AF-A0A975Y0V8-F1
#
_cell.length_a   1.000
_cell.length_b   1.000
_cell.length_c   1.000
_cell.angle_alpha   90.00
_cell.angle_beta   90.00
_cell.angle_gamma   90.00
#
_symmetry.space_group_name_H-M   'P 1'
#
loop_
_entity.id
_entity.type
_entity.pdbx_description
1 polymer ?
#
loop_
_entity_poly.entity_id
_entity_poly.type
_entity_poly.pdbx_seq_one_letter_code
_entity_poly.pdbx_strand_id
1 'polypeptide(L)'
;MSIGSVQKWVMSVLVTTTILHLSAGVVVAAYFSDKVVSQVGLLVISALFGLIAFEAALLIHRHRPVSLWLLPGLLPALVGAYLIFG
;
A
#
# COMPACT_ATOMS: atom_id res chain seq x y z
N MET A 1 -26.54 3.70 12.00
CA MET A 1 -25.07 3.89 12.01
C MET A 1 -24.77 5.11 12.86
N SER A 2 -23.83 5.03 13.81
CA SER A 2 -23.43 6.20 14.59
C SER A 2 -22.45 7.08 13.79
N ILE A 3 -22.37 8.38 14.10
CA ILE A 3 -21.37 9.30 13.52
C ILE A 3 -19.95 8.73 13.65
N GLY A 4 -19.63 8.11 14.80
CA GLY A 4 -18.32 7.48 15.02
C GLY A 4 -18.03 6.28 14.12
N SER A 5 -19.06 5.54 13.70
CA SER A 5 -18.90 4.43 12.75
C SER A 5 -18.59 4.95 11.34
N VAL A 6 -19.27 6.01 10.91
CA VAL A 6 -19.04 6.63 9.59
C VAL A 6 -17.66 7.27 9.53
N GLN A 7 -17.27 8.01 10.57
CA GLN A 7 -15.96 8.66 10.65
C GLN A 7 -14.81 7.64 10.52
N LYS A 8 -14.91 6.47 11.17
CA LYS A 8 -13.90 5.41 11.04
C LYS A 8 -13.77 4.93 9.60
N TRP A 9 -14.89 4.69 8.92
CA TRP A 9 -14.88 4.29 7.51
C TRP A 9 -14.26 5.36 6.62
N VAL A 10 -14.66 6.63 6.78
CA VAL A 10 -14.08 7.75 6.02
C VAL A 10 -12.57 7.85 6.22
N MET A 11 -12.11 7.83 7.48
CA MET A 11 -10.68 7.88 7.80
C MET A 11 -9.92 6.69 7.22
N SER A 12 -10.49 5.48 7.30
CA SER A 12 -9.86 4.27 6.77
C SER A 12 -9.69 4.32 5.26
N VAL A 13 -10.73 4.74 4.53
CA VAL A 13 -10.68 4.88 3.07
C VAL A 13 -9.70 5.97 2.67
N LEU A 14 -9.74 7.12 3.35
CA LEU A 14 -8.82 8.23 3.08
C LEU A 14 -7.37 7.79 3.24
N VAL A 15 -7.01 7.24 4.41
CA VAL A 15 -5.64 6.79 4.69
C VAL A 15 -5.20 5.70 3.72
N THR A 16 -6.04 4.68 3.49
CA THR A 16 -5.70 3.56 2.60
C THR A 16 -5.48 4.04 1.18
N THR A 17 -6.39 4.86 0.65
CA THR A 17 -6.28 5.35 -0.73
C THR A 17 -5.07 6.25 -0.89
N THR A 18 -4.84 7.22 0.00
CA THR A 18 -3.67 8.11 -0.09
C THR A 18 -2.35 7.34 -0.08
N ILE A 19 -2.19 6.37 0.83
CA ILE A 19 -0.94 5.61 0.93
C ILE A 19 -0.79 4.64 -0.25
N LEU A 20 -1.88 4.02 -0.73
CA LEU A 20 -1.83 3.18 -1.94
C LEU A 20 -1.51 3.99 -3.20
N HIS A 21 -2.01 5.23 -3.32
CA HIS A 21 -1.64 6.12 -4.43
C HIS A 21 -0.15 6.46 -4.38
N LEU A 22 0.40 6.74 -3.19
CA LEU A 22 1.84 6.94 -3.03
C LEU A 22 2.61 5.68 -3.43
N SER A 23 2.21 4.51 -2.94
CA SER A 23 2.81 3.21 -3.27
C SER A 23 2.80 2.93 -4.79
N ALA A 24 1.71 3.26 -5.48
CA ALA A 24 1.62 3.18 -6.93
C ALA A 24 2.55 4.17 -7.64
N GLY A 25 2.67 5.41 -7.13
CA GLY A 25 3.65 6.38 -7.64
C GLY A 25 5.09 5.88 -7.53
N VAL A 26 5.43 5.18 -6.44
CA VAL A 26 6.76 4.54 -6.27
C VAL A 26 6.99 3.44 -7.31
N VAL A 27 5.97 2.64 -7.65
CA VAL A 27 6.06 1.65 -8.73
C VAL A 27 6.34 2.30 -10.07
N VAL A 28 5.66 3.40 -10.37
CA VAL A 28 5.90 4.16 -11.61
C VAL A 28 7.34 4.66 -11.65
N ALA A 29 7.85 5.19 -10.53
CA ALA A 29 9.26 5.59 -10.44
C ALA A 29 10.22 4.40 -10.63
N ALA A 30 9.86 3.21 -10.14
CA ALA A 30 10.62 1.98 -10.37
C ALA A 30 10.67 1.66 -11.87
N TYR A 31 9.52 1.68 -12.53
CA TYR A 31 9.38 1.34 -13.95
C TYR A 31 10.25 2.22 -14.86
N PHE A 32 10.35 3.51 -14.57
CA PHE A 32 11.19 4.45 -15.33
C PHE A 32 12.66 4.48 -14.89
N SER A 33 13.10 3.58 -14.00
CA SER A 33 14.49 3.52 -13.56
C SER A 33 15.33 2.61 -14.45
N ASP A 34 16.54 3.05 -14.81
CA ASP A 34 17.45 2.32 -15.69
C ASP A 34 18.27 1.22 -14.98
N LYS A 35 18.36 1.28 -13.64
CA LYS A 35 19.17 0.35 -12.84
C LYS A 35 18.28 -0.67 -12.14
N VAL A 36 18.56 -1.96 -12.34
CA VAL A 36 17.86 -3.07 -11.68
C VAL A 36 17.85 -2.91 -10.15
N VAL A 37 18.96 -2.46 -9.55
CA VAL A 37 19.05 -2.20 -8.11
C VAL A 37 18.03 -1.16 -7.65
N SER A 38 17.84 -0.09 -8.44
CA SER A 38 16.85 0.96 -8.16
C SER A 38 15.43 0.45 -8.35
N GLN A 39 15.16 -0.33 -9.40
CA GLN A 39 13.87 -0.96 -9.64
C GLN A 39 13.45 -1.85 -8.47
N VAL A 40 14.33 -2.76 -8.05
CA VAL A 40 14.09 -3.65 -6.91
C VAL A 40 13.92 -2.86 -5.62
N GLY A 41 14.79 -1.86 -5.35
CA GLY A 41 14.69 -1.02 -4.16
C GLY A 41 13.36 -0.27 -4.07
N LEU A 42 12.89 0.30 -5.19
CA LEU A 42 11.62 1.01 -5.26
C LEU A 42 10.42 0.07 -5.14
N LEU A 43 10.47 -1.14 -5.69
CA LEU A 43 9.44 -2.16 -5.48
C LEU A 43 9.33 -2.57 -4.00
N VAL A 44 10.45 -2.74 -3.30
CA VAL A 44 10.47 -3.00 -1.86
C VAL A 44 9.84 -1.85 -1.09
N ILE A 45 10.20 -0.60 -1.40
CA ILE A 45 9.60 0.59 -0.77
C ILE A 45 8.09 0.65 -1.03
N SER A 46 7.67 0.39 -2.27
CA SER A 46 6.25 0.32 -2.64
C SER A 46 5.49 -0.73 -1.81
N ALA A 47 6.06 -1.93 -1.64
CA ALA A 47 5.48 -2.98 -0.81
C ALA A 47 5.33 -2.54 0.64
N LEU A 48 6.35 -1.90 1.21
CA LEU A 48 6.28 -1.38 2.58
C LEU A 48 5.16 -0.35 2.76
N PHE A 49 5.05 0.62 1.84
CA PHE A 49 3.95 1.59 1.89
C PHE A 49 2.58 0.93 1.77
N GLY A 50 2.44 -0.04 0.86
CA GLY A 50 1.18 -0.75 0.71
C GLY A 50 0.79 -1.56 1.95
N LEU A 51 1.75 -2.19 2.65
CA LEU A 51 1.51 -2.82 3.96
C LEU A 51 1.05 -1.81 5.01
N ILE A 52 1.73 -0.65 5.09
CA ILE A 52 1.38 0.43 6.04
C ILE A 52 -0.04 0.95 5.78
N ALA A 53 -0.50 1.00 4.52
CA ALA A 53 -1.85 1.43 4.18
C ALA A 53 -2.92 0.58 4.87
N PHE A 54 -2.78 -0.75 4.78
CA PHE A 54 -3.71 -1.69 5.40
C PHE A 54 -3.52 -1.79 6.91
N GLU A 55 -2.29 -1.68 7.41
CA GLU A 55 -2.01 -1.62 8.85
C GLU A 55 -2.72 -0.42 9.50
N ALA A 56 -2.62 0.77 8.90
CA ALA A 56 -3.28 1.96 9.39
C ALA A 56 -4.81 1.83 9.37
N ALA A 57 -5.36 1.22 8.31
CA ALA A 57 -6.80 0.94 8.22
C ALA A 57 -7.29 -0.03 9.32
N LEU A 58 -6.51 -1.07 9.64
CA LEU A 58 -6.79 -2.02 10.71
C LEU A 58 -6.73 -1.37 12.09
N LEU A 59 -5.74 -0.49 12.32
CA LEU A 59 -5.60 0.28 13.57
C LEU A 59 -6.81 1.20 13.81
N ILE A 60 -7.34 1.85 12.77
CA ILE A 60 -8.55 2.68 12.86
C ILE A 60 -9.77 1.86 13.34
N HIS A 61 -9.84 0.60 12.93
CA HIS A 61 -10.90 -0.33 13.35
C HIS A 61 -10.60 -1.05 14.66
N ARG A 62 -9.45 -0.81 15.29
CA ARG A 62 -8.95 -1.53 16.49
C ARG A 62 -8.81 -3.04 16.27
N HIS A 63 -8.49 -3.46 15.05
CA HIS A 63 -8.12 -4.84 14.75
C HIS A 63 -6.61 -5.07 14.95
N ARG A 64 -6.19 -6.34 15.00
CA ARG A 64 -4.78 -6.70 15.12
C ARG A 64 -4.01 -6.19 13.90
N PRO A 65 -2.89 -5.44 14.08
CA PRO A 65 -2.15 -4.83 12.97
C PRO A 65 -1.47 -5.89 12.08
N VAL A 66 -1.05 -7.01 12.67
CA VAL A 66 -0.49 -8.15 11.93
C VAL A 66 -1.62 -9.14 11.64
N SER A 67 -2.25 -9.00 10.47
CA SER A 67 -3.34 -9.86 10.01
C SER A 67 -3.16 -10.22 8.53
N LEU A 68 -3.80 -11.31 8.08
CA LEU A 68 -3.84 -11.71 6.67
C LEU A 68 -4.36 -10.58 5.75
N TRP A 69 -5.09 -9.62 6.31
CA TRP A 69 -5.55 -8.40 5.66
C TRP A 69 -4.45 -7.42 5.23
N LEU A 70 -3.18 -7.68 5.59
CA LEU A 70 -2.04 -6.94 5.06
C LEU A 70 -1.65 -7.39 3.64
N LEU A 71 -1.99 -8.63 3.24
CA LEU A 71 -1.60 -9.18 1.94
C LEU A 71 -2.03 -8.31 0.73
N PRO A 72 -3.24 -7.72 0.69
CA PRO A 72 -3.63 -6.81 -0.38
C PRO A 72 -2.71 -5.58 -0.50
N GLY A 73 -2.02 -5.20 0.58
CA GLY A 73 -1.03 -4.13 0.56
C GLY A 73 0.19 -4.43 -0.32
N LEU A 74 0.46 -5.70 -0.63
CA LEU A 74 1.55 -6.07 -1.53
C LEU A 74 1.17 -5.94 -3.01
N LEU A 75 -0.11 -5.72 -3.34
CA LEU A 75 -0.59 -5.69 -4.72
C LEU A 75 0.14 -4.66 -5.60
N PRO A 76 0.41 -3.41 -5.18
CA PRO A 76 1.12 -2.45 -6.03
C PRO A 76 2.51 -2.95 -6.40
N ALA A 77 3.26 -3.48 -5.44
CA ALA A 77 4.60 -4.01 -5.67
C ALA A 77 4.60 -5.28 -6.54
N LEU A 78 3.62 -6.17 -6.37
CA LEU A 78 3.48 -7.37 -7.21
C LEU A 78 3.14 -7.00 -8.66
N VAL A 79 2.21 -6.07 -8.86
CA VAL A 79 1.87 -5.55 -10.19
C VAL A 79 3.09 -4.85 -10.81
N GLY A 80 3.81 -4.05 -10.03
CA GLY A 80 5.04 -3.41 -10.48
C GLY A 80 6.13 -4.40 -10.88
N ALA A 81 6.34 -5.45 -10.09
CA ALA A 81 7.31 -6.50 -10.39
C ALA A 81 6.94 -7.23 -11.69
N TYR A 82 5.66 -7.54 -11.88
CA TYR A 82 5.17 -8.15 -13.12
C TYR A 82 5.40 -7.25 -14.35
N LEU A 83 5.18 -5.94 -14.23
CA LEU A 83 5.37 -4.99 -15.34
C LEU A 83 6.85 -4.74 -15.68
N ILE A 84 7.77 -4.87 -14.72
CA ILE A 84 9.20 -4.60 -14.91
C ILE A 84 9.95 -5.86 -15.38
N PHE A 85 9.58 -7.04 -14.88
CA PHE A 85 10.32 -8.29 -15.10
C PHE A 85 9.57 -9.35 -15.92
N GLY A 86 8.28 -9.14 -16.23
CA GLY A 86 7.48 -10.00 -17.10
C GLY A 86 7.54 -9.55 -18.55
#